data_AF-A0A6I9Z1H4-F1
#
_entry.id   AF-A0A6I9Z1H4-F1
#
_cell.length_a   1.000
_cell.length_b   1.000
_cell.length_c   1.000
_cell.angle_alpha   90.00
_cell.angle_beta   90.00
_cell.angle_gamma   90.00
#
_symmetry.space_group_name_H-M   'P 1'
#
loop_
_entity.id
_entity.type
_entity.pdbx_description
1 polymer ?
#
loop_
_entity_poly.entity_id
_entity_poly.type
_entity_poly.pdbx_seq_one_letter_code
_entity_poly.pdbx_strand_id
1 'polypeptide(L)'
;MMIGKKSFLFWLWWRACWFFITPCLLLAILIWSLIDFKPPEYAKEKYPLWGTAMGWCLITFCLIWIPAVAIYKIIKAKGNLWQRFVSCLKPKPNWGPALECHRGERYKDMVDPVKKQDIEIPTVDSYVHKVE
;
A
#
# COMPACT_ATOMS: atom_id res chain seq x y z
N MET A 1 -10.07 11.81 5.91
CA MET A 1 -10.17 11.52 4.47
C MET A 1 -9.96 12.85 3.79
N MET A 2 -9.10 12.90 2.78
CA MET A 2 -8.54 14.16 2.27
C MET A 2 -9.57 15.03 1.53
N ILE A 3 -10.75 14.49 1.24
CA ILE A 3 -11.93 15.20 0.76
C ILE A 3 -12.87 15.43 1.96
N GLY A 4 -13.20 16.70 2.23
CA GLY A 4 -13.81 17.22 3.47
C GLY A 4 -15.10 16.53 3.96
N LYS A 5 -16.25 17.20 3.86
CA LYS A 5 -17.47 16.88 4.64
C LYS A 5 -17.91 15.43 4.45
N LYS A 6 -18.09 14.72 5.56
CA LYS A 6 -18.50 13.31 5.59
C LYS A 6 -20.01 13.19 5.67
N SER A 7 -20.65 12.65 4.63
CA SER A 7 -21.94 12.01 4.82
C SER A 7 -21.72 10.70 5.59
N PHE A 8 -22.45 10.49 6.69
CA PHE A 8 -22.29 9.32 7.55
C PHE A 8 -22.49 8.00 6.77
N LEU A 9 -23.50 7.96 5.90
CA LEU A 9 -23.78 6.82 5.03
C LEU A 9 -22.61 6.52 4.08
N PHE A 10 -22.07 7.56 3.43
CA PHE A 10 -20.95 7.42 2.51
C PHE A 10 -19.70 6.87 3.22
N TRP A 11 -19.43 7.36 4.43
CA TRP A 11 -18.29 6.88 5.23
C TRP A 11 -18.45 5.43 5.69
N LEU A 12 -19.65 5.03 6.12
CA LEU A 12 -19.93 3.66 6.54
C LEU A 12 -19.84 2.68 5.36
N TRP A 13 -20.43 3.05 4.22
CA TRP A 13 -20.37 2.26 2.99
C TRP A 13 -18.92 1.98 2.56
N TRP A 14 -18.10 3.03 2.49
CA TRP A 14 -16.70 2.87 2.10
C TRP A 14 -15.93 1.99 3.08
N ARG A 15 -16.13 2.14 4.40
CA ARG A 15 -15.49 1.26 5.38
C ARG A 15 -15.91 -0.19 5.20
N ALA A 16 -17.20 -0.46 4.99
CA ALA A 16 -17.70 -1.81 4.76
C ALA A 16 -17.06 -2.42 3.49
N CYS A 17 -16.92 -1.64 2.42
CA CYS A 17 -16.27 -2.08 1.20
C CYS A 17 -14.82 -2.53 1.45
N TRP A 18 -14.00 -1.70 2.10
CA TRP A 18 -12.58 -2.00 2.31
C TRP A 18 -12.30 -3.11 3.33
N PHE A 19 -13.11 -3.22 4.37
CA PHE A 19 -12.87 -4.20 5.44
C PHE A 19 -13.50 -5.58 5.15
N PHE A 20 -14.62 -5.63 4.42
CA PHE A 20 -15.38 -6.87 4.27
C PHE A 20 -15.59 -7.23 2.80
N ILE A 21 -16.19 -6.34 2.00
CA ILE A 21 -16.64 -6.71 0.64
C ILE A 21 -15.45 -7.03 -0.26
N THR A 22 -14.47 -6.13 -0.36
CA THR A 22 -13.29 -6.31 -1.19
C THR A 22 -12.47 -7.53 -0.78
N PRO A 23 -12.06 -7.72 0.48
CA PRO A 23 -11.27 -8.90 0.85
C PRO A 23 -12.04 -10.22 0.64
N CYS A 24 -13.34 -10.27 0.98
CA CYS A 24 -14.14 -11.47 0.75
C CYS A 24 -14.30 -11.79 -0.74
N LEU A 25 -14.58 -10.79 -1.58
CA LEU A 25 -14.72 -10.99 -3.02
C LEU A 25 -13.40 -11.45 -3.65
N LEU A 26 -12.28 -10.81 -3.27
CA LEU A 26 -10.95 -11.21 -3.75
C LEU A 26 -10.59 -12.65 -3.34
N LEU A 27 -10.92 -13.05 -2.11
CA LEU A 27 -10.71 -14.43 -1.67
C LEU A 27 -11.62 -15.41 -2.42
N ALA A 28 -12.89 -15.06 -2.63
CA ALA A 28 -13.83 -15.92 -3.35
C ALA A 28 -13.39 -16.17 -4.79
N ILE A 29 -13.01 -15.12 -5.54
CA ILE A 29 -12.52 -15.28 -6.91
C ILE A 29 -11.18 -16.05 -6.95
N LEU A 30 -10.31 -15.85 -5.96
CA LEU A 30 -9.04 -16.57 -5.88
C LEU A 30 -9.26 -18.07 -5.65
N ILE A 31 -10.11 -18.42 -4.68
CA ILE A 31 -10.44 -19.82 -4.38
C ILE A 31 -11.11 -20.47 -5.58
N TRP A 32 -12.08 -19.80 -6.20
CA TRP A 32 -12.73 -20.29 -7.42
C TRP A 32 -11.73 -20.54 -8.54
N SER A 33 -10.81 -19.59 -8.77
CA SER A 33 -9.76 -19.71 -9.78
C SER A 33 -8.80 -20.87 -9.52
N LEU A 34 -8.56 -21.23 -8.25
CA LEU A 34 -7.72 -22.37 -7.90
C LEU A 34 -8.46 -23.71 -8.06
N ILE A 35 -9.76 -23.74 -7.77
CA ILE A 35 -10.58 -24.95 -7.93
C ILE A 35 -10.78 -25.29 -9.41
N ASP A 36 -11.09 -24.29 -10.24
CA ASP A 36 -11.32 -24.49 -11.68
C ASP A 36 -10.01 -24.38 -12.51
N PHE A 37 -8.85 -24.45 -11.85
CA PHE A 37 -7.57 -24.42 -12.55
C PHE A 37 -7.41 -25.68 -13.41
N LYS A 38 -7.41 -25.49 -14.72
CA LYS A 38 -7.08 -26.53 -15.70
C LYS A 38 -5.81 -26.13 -16.46
N PRO A 39 -4.92 -27.08 -16.78
CA PRO A 39 -3.79 -26.81 -17.64
C PRO A 39 -4.27 -26.14 -18.94
N PRO A 40 -3.59 -25.09 -19.42
CA PRO A 40 -3.98 -24.45 -20.65
C PRO A 40 -3.94 -25.46 -21.82
N GLU A 41 -4.87 -25.32 -22.76
CA GLU A 41 -4.92 -26.12 -23.99
C GLU A 41 -4.96 -25.17 -25.17
N TYR A 42 -4.19 -25.46 -26.22
CA TYR A 42 -4.16 -24.65 -27.44
C TYR A 42 -4.52 -25.52 -28.64
N ALA A 43 -5.52 -25.12 -29.42
CA ALA A 43 -5.96 -25.83 -30.63
C ALA A 43 -6.25 -27.34 -30.41
N LYS A 44 -6.74 -27.72 -29.21
CA LYS A 44 -7.00 -29.11 -28.76
C LYS A 44 -5.75 -29.94 -28.44
N GLU A 45 -4.56 -29.34 -28.50
CA GLU A 45 -3.33 -29.93 -28.01
C GLU A 45 -3.05 -29.47 -26.58
N LYS A 46 -2.60 -30.40 -25.74
CA LYS A 46 -2.26 -30.13 -24.35
C LYS A 46 -0.99 -29.28 -24.29
N TYR A 47 -1.03 -28.20 -23.51
CA TYR A 47 0.15 -27.37 -23.32
C TYR A 47 1.24 -28.18 -22.59
N PRO A 48 2.51 -28.08 -22.99
CA PRO A 48 3.57 -28.88 -22.40
C PRO A 48 3.79 -28.48 -20.94
N LEU A 49 4.13 -29.48 -20.11
CA LEU A 49 4.26 -29.29 -18.66
C LEU A 49 5.32 -28.23 -18.29
N TRP A 50 6.40 -28.13 -19.06
CA TRP A 50 7.44 -27.12 -18.85
C TRP A 50 6.91 -25.69 -19.02
N GLY A 51 5.96 -25.49 -19.94
CA GLY A 51 5.38 -24.17 -20.19
C GLY A 51 4.47 -23.74 -19.03
N THR A 52 3.69 -24.68 -18.48
CA THR A 52 2.90 -24.43 -17.27
C THR A 52 3.80 -24.13 -16.07
N ALA A 53 4.93 -24.86 -15.92
CA ALA A 53 5.90 -24.60 -14.85
C ALA A 53 6.50 -23.20 -14.96
N MET A 54 6.84 -22.73 -16.16
CA MET A 54 7.33 -21.37 -16.40
C MET A 54 6.31 -20.30 -15.95
N GLY A 55 5.02 -20.52 -16.21
CA GLY A 55 3.94 -19.63 -15.74
C GLY A 55 3.91 -19.51 -14.22
N TRP A 56 4.01 -20.63 -13.50
CA TRP A 56 4.09 -20.63 -12.04
C TRP A 56 5.37 -19.96 -11.52
N CYS A 57 6.51 -20.20 -12.17
CA CYS A 57 7.77 -19.53 -11.82
C CYS A 57 7.65 -18.00 -11.93
N LEU A 58 7.01 -17.48 -12.98
CA LEU A 58 6.77 -16.05 -13.14
C LEU A 58 5.88 -15.48 -12.04
N ILE A 59 4.78 -16.17 -11.69
CA ILE A 59 3.89 -15.76 -10.60
C ILE A 59 4.66 -15.71 -9.27
N THR A 60 5.39 -16.77 -8.95
CA THR A 60 6.19 -16.83 -7.71
C THR A 60 7.26 -15.75 -7.69
N PHE A 61 7.93 -15.49 -8.81
CA PHE A 61 8.95 -14.44 -8.90
C PHE A 61 8.39 -13.04 -8.64
N CYS A 62 7.18 -12.74 -9.11
CA CYS A 62 6.53 -11.47 -8.80
C CYS A 62 6.14 -11.38 -7.32
N LEU A 63 5.59 -12.46 -6.76
CA LEU A 63 5.06 -12.47 -5.39
C LEU A 63 6.15 -12.53 -4.31
N ILE A 64 7.31 -13.16 -4.59
CA ILE A 64 8.38 -13.38 -3.59
C ILE A 64 9.00 -12.08 -3.07
N TRP A 65 8.91 -10.98 -3.83
CA TRP A 65 9.41 -9.68 -3.39
C TRP A 65 8.68 -9.13 -2.16
N ILE A 66 7.40 -9.45 -1.98
CA ILE A 66 6.61 -9.03 -0.83
C ILE A 66 7.19 -9.59 0.48
N PRO A 67 7.32 -10.93 0.66
CA PRO A 67 7.93 -11.50 1.85
C PRO A 67 9.44 -11.21 1.93
N ALA A 68 10.17 -11.15 0.81
CA ALA A 68 11.60 -10.84 0.83
C ALA A 68 11.89 -9.46 1.44
N VAL A 69 11.14 -8.43 1.02
CA VAL A 69 11.27 -7.08 1.60
C VAL A 69 10.78 -7.05 3.04
N ALA A 70 9.72 -7.79 3.39
CA ALA A 70 9.25 -7.90 4.76
C ALA A 70 10.33 -8.47 5.69
N ILE A 71 10.95 -9.60 5.31
CA ILE A 71 12.04 -10.23 6.06
C ILE A 71 13.24 -9.30 6.16
N TYR A 72 13.66 -8.68 5.04
CA TYR A 72 14.76 -7.72 5.02
C TYR A 72 14.55 -6.58 6.03
N LYS A 73 13.33 -6.01 6.09
CA LYS A 73 12.99 -4.95 7.05
C LYS A 73 12.99 -5.44 8.49
N ILE A 74 12.49 -6.65 8.75
CA ILE A 74 12.47 -7.24 10.09
C ILE A 74 13.91 -7.51 10.59
N ILE A 75 14.80 -8.02 9.73
CA ILE A 75 16.21 -8.27 10.10
C ILE A 75 16.94 -6.96 10.42
N LYS A 76 16.69 -5.91 9.61
CA LYS A 76 17.31 -4.59 9.79
C LYS A 76 16.77 -3.82 11.01
N ALA A 77 15.56 -4.13 11.47
CA ALA A 77 14.99 -3.50 12.65
C ALA A 77 15.77 -3.89 13.91
N LYS A 78 15.98 -2.94 14.83
CA LYS A 78 16.68 -3.16 16.10
C LYS A 78 15.69 -3.64 17.17
N GLY A 79 16.13 -4.50 18.09
CA GLY A 79 15.34 -4.95 19.24
C GLY A 79 15.08 -6.46 19.27
N ASN A 80 14.11 -6.89 20.10
CA ASN A 80 13.67 -8.28 20.19
C ASN A 80 12.78 -8.66 18.99
N LEU A 81 12.69 -9.95 18.61
CA LEU A 81 11.98 -10.40 17.40
C LEU A 81 10.54 -9.90 17.32
N TRP A 82 9.81 -9.96 18.44
CA TRP A 82 8.44 -9.45 18.54
C TRP A 82 8.37 -7.92 18.38
N GLN A 83 9.30 -7.19 18.99
CA GLN A 83 9.37 -5.74 18.88
C GLN A 83 9.69 -5.29 17.45
N ARG A 84 10.56 -6.02 16.75
CA ARG A 84 10.88 -5.78 15.34
C ARG A 84 9.65 -5.94 14.45
N PHE A 85 8.91 -7.05 14.63
CA PHE A 85 7.69 -7.30 13.86
C PHE A 85 6.63 -6.21 14.10
N VAL A 86 6.33 -5.90 15.36
CA VAL A 86 5.37 -4.85 15.71
C VAL A 86 5.84 -3.49 15.19
N SER A 87 7.14 -3.19 15.23
CA SER A 87 7.68 -1.95 14.68
C SER A 87 7.51 -1.86 13.15
N CYS A 88 7.56 -2.98 12.43
CA CYS A 88 7.34 -2.99 10.97
C CYS A 88 5.87 -2.78 10.59
N LEU A 89 4.93 -3.10 11.49
CA LEU A 89 3.50 -2.85 11.28
C LEU A 89 3.08 -1.40 11.60
N LYS A 90 3.95 -0.62 12.24
CA LYS A 90 3.69 0.80 12.52
C LYS A 90 4.05 1.66 11.31
N PRO A 91 3.27 2.72 11.01
CA PRO A 91 3.66 3.70 10.01
C PRO A 91 4.95 4.41 10.44
N LYS A 92 5.67 4.97 9.46
CA LYS A 92 6.87 5.75 9.77
C LYS A 92 6.50 7.00 10.59
N PRO A 93 7.42 7.51 11.44
CA PRO A 93 7.18 8.72 12.24
C PRO A 93 6.86 9.97 11.41
N ASN A 94 7.40 10.05 10.19
CA ASN A 94 7.20 11.16 9.26
C ASN A 94 6.02 10.94 8.28
N TRP A 95 5.16 9.95 8.54
CA TRP A 95 4.03 9.64 7.67
C TRP A 95 2.84 10.56 7.98
N GLY A 96 2.60 11.57 7.14
CA GLY A 96 1.50 12.51 7.29
C GLY A 96 1.43 13.55 6.15
N PRO A 97 0.55 14.56 6.27
CA PRO A 97 0.51 15.69 5.35
C PRO A 97 1.87 16.39 5.27
N ALA A 98 2.33 16.71 4.06
CA ALA A 98 3.64 17.33 3.85
C ALA A 98 3.73 18.75 4.44
N LEU A 99 2.66 19.54 4.27
CA LEU A 99 2.57 20.90 4.80
C LEU A 99 2.10 20.89 6.26
N GLU A 100 2.76 21.69 7.09
CA GLU A 100 2.43 21.86 8.51
C GLU A 100 1.01 22.42 8.70
N CYS A 101 0.55 23.33 7.83
CA CYS A 101 -0.80 23.89 7.90
C CYS A 101 -1.92 22.84 7.72
N HIS A 102 -1.64 21.70 7.10
CA HIS A 102 -2.59 20.60 6.92
C HIS A 102 -2.46 19.51 8.00
N ARG A 103 -1.56 19.71 8.96
CA ARG A 103 -1.29 18.80 10.07
C ARG A 103 -2.30 19.03 11.19
N GLY A 104 -3.48 18.43 11.07
CA GLY A 104 -4.51 18.49 12.12
C GLY A 104 -4.09 17.77 13.42
N GLU A 105 -4.98 17.70 14.42
CA GLU A 105 -4.68 17.14 15.75
C GLU A 105 -4.03 15.76 15.74
N ARG A 106 -4.43 14.90 14.80
CA ARG A 106 -3.91 13.53 14.63
C ARG A 106 -2.40 13.46 14.36
N TYR A 107 -1.83 14.55 13.88
CA TYR A 107 -0.47 14.60 13.37
C TYR A 107 0.41 15.62 14.11
N LYS A 108 -0.07 16.20 15.21
CA LYS A 108 0.65 17.24 15.98
C LYS A 108 2.06 16.82 16.39
N ASP A 109 2.22 15.57 16.86
CA ASP A 109 3.49 15.06 17.41
C ASP A 109 4.40 14.38 16.37
N MET A 110 4.18 14.63 15.07
CA MET A 110 4.97 13.97 14.03
C MET A 110 6.34 14.64 13.83
N VAL A 111 7.36 13.83 13.58
CA VAL A 111 8.74 14.31 13.37
C VAL A 111 8.87 14.88 11.96
N ASP A 112 9.36 16.12 11.85
CA ASP A 112 9.55 16.76 10.56
C ASP A 112 10.63 16.06 9.73
N PRO A 113 10.39 15.87 8.42
CA PRO A 113 11.46 15.44 7.54
C PRO A 113 12.57 16.49 7.53
N VAL A 114 13.83 16.05 7.47
CA VAL A 114 14.97 16.95 7.24
C VAL A 114 14.67 17.77 5.98
N LYS A 115 14.59 19.10 6.10
CA LYS A 115 14.37 20.03 4.98
C LYS A 115 15.42 19.74 3.91
N LYS A 116 15.03 19.03 2.85
CA LYS A 116 15.75 19.13 1.58
C LYS A 116 15.41 20.51 1.04
N GLN A 117 16.42 21.23 0.55
CA GLN A 117 16.21 22.52 -0.09
C GLN A 117 15.55 22.25 -1.44
N ASP A 118 14.23 22.09 -1.38
CA ASP A 118 13.40 21.92 -2.55
C ASP A 118 13.39 23.28 -3.26
N ILE A 119 13.65 23.27 -4.56
CA ILE A 119 13.60 24.48 -5.38
C ILE A 119 12.16 25.01 -5.27
N GLU A 120 11.96 26.05 -4.47
CA GLU A 120 10.66 26.71 -4.32
C GLU A 120 10.23 27.23 -5.69
N ILE A 121 9.28 26.54 -6.30
CA ILE A 121 8.53 27.09 -7.43
C ILE A 121 7.74 28.27 -6.82
N PRO A 122 7.94 29.52 -7.26
CA PRO A 122 7.24 30.66 -6.69
C PRO A 122 5.73 30.47 -6.92
N THR A 123 5.04 29.99 -5.89
CA THR A 123 3.58 29.85 -5.89
C THR A 123 2.95 31.22 -5.69
N VAL A 124 1.75 31.39 -6.25
CA VAL A 124 1.00 32.67 -6.29
C VAL A 124 0.85 33.31 -4.90
N ASP A 125 0.80 32.51 -3.82
CA ASP A 125 0.68 32.99 -2.44
C ASP A 125 1.84 33.89 -1.99
N SER A 126 3.04 33.68 -2.53
CA SER A 126 4.21 34.53 -2.22
C SER A 126 4.12 35.93 -2.83
N TYR A 127 3.33 36.12 -3.88
CA TYR A 127 3.11 37.42 -4.50
C TYR A 127 2.09 38.25 -3.72
N VAL A 128 1.08 37.61 -3.12
CA VAL A 128 0.04 38.31 -2.34
C VAL A 128 0.64 38.96 -1.10
N HIS A 129 1.57 38.28 -0.41
CA HIS A 129 2.23 38.81 0.78
C HIS A 129 3.34 39.85 0.52
N LYS A 130 3.75 40.08 -0.74
CA LYS A 130 4.79 41.05 -1.09
C LYS A 130 4.22 42.38 -1.59
N VAL A 131 2.91 42.45 -1.82
CA VAL A 131 2.22 43.61 -2.40
C VAL A 131 1.43 44.41 -1.34
N GLU A 132 1.26 43.86 -0.12
CA GLU A 132 0.90 44.61 1.08
C GLU A 132 2.14 45.20 1.78
#